data_AF-A0A951BXA0-F1
#
_entry.id   AF-A0A951BXA0-F1
#
_cell.length_a   1.000
_cell.length_b   1.000
_cell.length_c   1.000
_cell.angle_alpha   90.00
_cell.angle_beta   90.00
_cell.angle_gamma   90.00
#
_symmetry.space_group_name_H-M   'P 1'
#
loop_
_entity.id
_entity.type
_entity.pdbx_description
1 polymer ?
#
loop_
_entity_poly.entity_id
_entity_poly.type
_entity_poly.pdbx_seq_one_letter_code
_entity_poly.pdbx_strand_id
1 'polypeptide(L)'
;MRTLLPGLLVAGMLTTQLAVAQQCARPVEKTAFDIAGLKSQLMVTALSCDAREKYNAFVSRYRSELISQERALTGYFGRSFGRRGQQEHDDYVTSLANVQSEADTRQGSAFCQKNIGLFDQVMALPPGTDLPGFAANRGDIVQPITVITCTEPVHVTRTASAAPAVSHRHR
;
A
#
# COMPACT_ATOMS: atom_id res chain seq x y z
N MET A 1 -46.85 -37.35 -40.93
CA MET A 1 -47.81 -36.70 -40.01
C MET A 1 -47.25 -36.73 -38.60
N ARG A 2 -47.21 -35.53 -37.96
CA ARG A 2 -47.22 -35.26 -36.50
C ARG A 2 -45.94 -35.54 -35.70
N THR A 3 -45.15 -34.48 -35.62
CA THR A 3 -44.21 -34.10 -34.56
C THR A 3 -44.90 -33.94 -33.19
N LEU A 4 -44.22 -34.30 -32.10
CA LEU A 4 -44.42 -33.71 -30.76
C LEU A 4 -43.08 -33.68 -29.98
N LEU A 5 -42.61 -32.47 -29.67
CA LEU A 5 -41.52 -32.13 -28.74
C LEU A 5 -42.14 -31.76 -27.37
N PRO A 6 -41.56 -32.15 -26.23
CA PRO A 6 -41.75 -31.44 -24.97
C PRO A 6 -40.58 -30.48 -24.74
N GLY A 7 -40.91 -29.22 -24.49
CA GLY A 7 -39.97 -28.13 -24.29
C GLY A 7 -39.25 -28.18 -22.94
N LEU A 8 -37.93 -27.99 -22.97
CA LEU A 8 -37.13 -27.63 -21.80
C LEU A 8 -37.30 -26.13 -21.54
N LEU A 9 -37.92 -25.78 -20.42
CA LEU A 9 -37.83 -24.43 -19.84
C LEU A 9 -36.56 -24.37 -18.99
N VAL A 10 -35.48 -23.81 -19.55
CA VAL A 10 -34.27 -23.45 -18.80
C VAL A 10 -34.50 -22.07 -18.18
N ALA A 11 -34.85 -22.05 -16.90
CA ALA A 11 -34.86 -20.82 -16.11
C ALA A 11 -33.40 -20.36 -15.89
N GLY A 12 -33.00 -19.31 -16.58
CA GLY A 12 -31.67 -18.69 -16.42
C GLY A 12 -31.55 -18.03 -15.05
N MET A 13 -30.72 -18.60 -14.18
CA MET A 13 -30.27 -17.94 -12.95
C MET A 13 -29.32 -16.81 -13.33
N LEU A 14 -29.79 -15.55 -13.31
CA LEU A 14 -28.91 -14.40 -13.31
C LEU A 14 -28.19 -14.34 -11.96
N THR A 15 -26.93 -14.79 -11.92
CA THR A 15 -26.05 -14.54 -10.79
C THR A 15 -25.66 -13.06 -10.82
N THR A 16 -26.29 -12.25 -9.97
CA THR A 16 -25.77 -10.92 -9.63
C THR A 16 -24.40 -11.11 -8.99
N GLN A 17 -23.34 -10.81 -9.75
CA GLN A 17 -21.99 -10.74 -9.23
C GLN A 17 -21.94 -9.57 -8.25
N LEU A 18 -22.00 -9.88 -6.95
CA LEU A 18 -21.60 -8.93 -5.92
C LEU A 18 -20.10 -8.71 -6.14
N ALA A 19 -19.74 -7.54 -6.69
CA ALA A 19 -18.36 -7.10 -6.74
C ALA A 19 -17.87 -6.97 -5.29
N VAL A 20 -17.17 -7.99 -4.80
CA VAL A 20 -16.40 -7.87 -3.56
C VAL A 20 -15.31 -6.87 -3.89
N ALA A 21 -15.41 -5.66 -3.34
CA ALA A 21 -14.35 -4.67 -3.47
C ALA A 21 -13.05 -5.29 -2.93
N GLN A 22 -12.09 -5.59 -3.79
CA GLN A 22 -10.76 -6.01 -3.35
C GLN A 22 -10.20 -4.89 -2.46
N GLN A 23 -9.76 -5.26 -1.26
CA GLN A 23 -9.08 -4.36 -0.33
C GLN A 23 -7.67 -4.07 -0.87
N CYS A 24 -7.58 -3.16 -1.83
CA CYS A 24 -6.33 -2.72 -2.43
C CYS A 24 -5.91 -1.35 -1.86
N ALA A 25 -4.61 -1.10 -1.86
CA ALA A 25 -4.02 0.16 -1.48
C ALA A 25 -3.99 1.13 -2.66
N ARG A 26 -4.35 2.38 -2.43
CA ARG A 26 -4.06 3.48 -3.35
C ARG A 26 -2.55 3.73 -3.36
N PRO A 27 -1.97 4.39 -4.39
CA PRO A 27 -0.54 4.67 -4.44
C PRO A 27 0.02 5.33 -3.17
N VAL A 28 -0.67 6.35 -2.65
CA VAL A 28 -0.29 7.03 -1.39
C VAL A 28 -0.31 6.11 -0.17
N GLU A 29 -1.18 5.10 -0.14
CA GLU A 29 -1.26 4.15 0.97
C GLU A 29 -0.20 3.06 0.84
N LYS A 30 0.14 2.65 -0.39
CA LYS A 30 1.27 1.75 -0.61
C LYS A 30 2.57 2.38 -0.10
N THR A 31 2.77 3.67 -0.36
CA THR A 31 3.87 4.44 0.22
C THR A 31 3.84 4.42 1.76
N ALA A 32 2.66 4.54 2.36
CA ALA A 32 2.52 4.47 3.81
C ALA A 32 2.93 3.11 4.38
N PHE A 33 2.59 2.00 3.71
CA PHE A 33 3.07 0.66 4.06
C PHE A 33 4.60 0.56 3.98
N ASP A 34 5.21 1.12 2.94
CA ASP A 34 6.67 1.09 2.77
C ASP A 34 7.38 1.88 3.87
N ILE A 35 6.85 3.05 4.24
CA ILE A 35 7.40 3.86 5.32
C ILE A 35 7.18 3.22 6.70
N ALA A 36 6.03 2.59 6.93
CA ALA A 36 5.80 1.83 8.15
C ALA A 36 6.81 0.68 8.28
N GLY A 37 7.03 -0.05 7.17
CA GLY A 37 8.07 -1.08 7.06
C GLY A 37 9.45 -0.58 7.43
N LEU A 38 9.87 0.54 6.82
CA LEU A 38 11.17 1.17 7.09
C LEU A 38 11.32 1.64 8.54
N LYS A 39 10.32 2.33 9.07
CA LYS A 39 10.32 2.82 10.46
C LYS A 39 10.44 1.66 11.45
N SER A 40 9.70 0.58 11.23
CA SER A 40 9.76 -0.63 12.07
C SER A 40 11.13 -1.31 11.95
N GLN A 41 11.67 -1.45 10.72
CA GLN A 41 12.97 -2.08 10.49
C GLN A 41 14.09 -1.31 11.20
N LEU A 42 14.06 0.02 11.13
CA LEU A 42 15.00 0.89 11.84
C LEU A 42 14.83 0.79 13.36
N MET A 43 13.61 0.65 13.87
CA MET A 43 13.38 0.44 15.30
C MET A 43 13.97 -0.90 15.76
N VAL A 44 13.67 -2.01 15.07
CA VAL A 44 14.24 -3.33 15.39
C VAL A 44 15.76 -3.28 15.32
N THR A 45 16.33 -2.69 14.27
CA THR A 45 17.78 -2.46 14.15
C THR A 45 18.35 -1.68 15.33
N ALA A 46 17.66 -0.64 15.79
CA ALA A 46 18.10 0.14 16.93
C ALA A 46 18.07 -0.63 18.25
N LEU A 47 17.11 -1.55 18.42
CA LEU A 47 17.04 -2.41 19.60
C LEU A 47 18.11 -3.51 19.57
N SER A 48 18.28 -4.18 18.44
CA SER A 48 19.21 -5.31 18.30
C SER A 48 20.68 -4.86 18.29
N CYS A 49 20.96 -3.65 17.82
CA CYS A 49 22.32 -3.13 17.61
C CYS A 49 22.69 -1.97 18.54
N ASP A 50 21.91 -1.73 19.59
CA ASP A 50 22.09 -0.63 20.55
C ASP A 50 22.24 0.75 19.89
N ALA A 51 21.41 1.03 18.88
CA ALA A 51 21.49 2.22 18.03
C ALA A 51 20.31 3.18 18.22
N ARG A 52 19.81 3.26 19.47
CA ARG A 52 18.63 4.07 19.84
C ARG A 52 18.76 5.54 19.46
N GLU A 53 19.96 6.11 19.58
CA GLU A 53 20.22 7.50 19.19
C GLU A 53 20.04 7.74 17.69
N LYS A 54 20.50 6.79 16.84
CA LYS A 54 20.31 6.87 15.38
C LYS A 54 18.83 6.82 15.02
N TYR A 55 18.04 6.00 15.71
CA TYR A 55 16.59 5.97 15.54
C TYR A 55 15.93 7.29 15.92
N ASN A 56 16.29 7.87 17.06
CA ASN A 56 15.75 9.16 17.49
C ASN A 56 16.11 10.28 16.51
N ALA A 57 17.32 10.28 15.95
CA ALA A 57 17.73 11.22 14.92
C ALA A 57 16.90 11.05 13.63
N PHE A 58 16.64 9.82 13.20
CA PHE A 58 15.76 9.52 12.07
C PHE A 58 14.33 10.04 12.30
N VAL A 59 13.72 9.71 13.45
CA VAL A 59 12.36 10.15 13.77
C VAL A 59 12.28 11.67 13.87
N SER A 60 13.28 12.32 14.49
CA SER A 60 13.33 13.78 14.62
C SER A 60 13.38 14.45 13.25
N ARG A 61 14.27 13.98 12.36
CA ARG A 61 14.44 14.53 11.00
C ARG A 61 13.19 14.37 10.14
N TYR A 62 12.58 13.18 10.15
CA TYR A 62 11.47 12.84 9.25
C TYR A 62 10.09 12.95 9.91
N ARG A 63 9.99 13.57 11.09
CA ARG A 63 8.78 13.60 11.93
C ARG A 63 7.50 13.96 11.15
N SER A 64 7.56 15.01 10.34
CA SER A 64 6.39 15.47 9.58
C SER A 64 5.92 14.43 8.57
N GLU A 65 6.86 13.83 7.84
CA GLU A 65 6.58 12.79 6.85
C GLU A 65 6.03 11.53 7.53
N LEU A 66 6.67 11.09 8.62
CA LEU A 66 6.21 9.92 9.39
C LEU A 66 4.78 10.09 9.90
N ILE A 67 4.41 11.28 10.38
CA ILE A 67 3.03 11.57 10.83
C ILE A 67 2.05 11.58 9.65
N SER A 68 2.44 12.15 8.51
CA SER A 68 1.61 12.18 7.30
C SER A 68 1.29 10.75 6.83
N GLN A 69 2.31 9.91 6.77
CA GLN A 69 2.21 8.53 6.30
C GLN A 69 1.45 7.64 7.28
N GLU A 70 1.62 7.84 8.59
CA GLU A 70 0.80 7.20 9.63
C GLU A 70 -0.70 7.47 9.43
N ARG A 71 -1.07 8.70 9.08
CA ARG A 71 -2.47 9.05 8.78
C ARG A 71 -2.97 8.36 7.51
N ALA A 72 -2.14 8.27 6.48
CA ALA A 72 -2.48 7.55 5.25
C ALA A 72 -2.68 6.04 5.52
N LEU A 73 -1.82 5.44 6.34
CA LEU A 73 -1.94 4.04 6.76
C LEU A 73 -3.22 3.81 7.57
N THR A 74 -3.50 4.66 8.56
CA THR A 74 -4.76 4.63 9.32
C THR A 74 -5.96 4.79 8.39
N GLY A 75 -5.88 5.66 7.39
CA GLY A 75 -6.91 5.86 6.38
C GLY A 75 -7.16 4.63 5.51
N TYR A 76 -6.11 3.89 5.15
CA TYR A 76 -6.25 2.59 4.47
C TYR A 76 -7.06 1.61 5.34
N PHE A 77 -6.65 1.39 6.59
CA PHE A 77 -7.31 0.42 7.44
C PHE A 77 -8.74 0.83 7.79
N GLY A 78 -8.97 2.13 8.03
CA GLY A 78 -10.32 2.67 8.23
C GLY A 78 -11.24 2.46 7.03
N ARG A 79 -10.73 2.68 5.81
CA ARG A 79 -11.51 2.42 4.59
C ARG A 79 -11.76 0.93 4.35
N SER A 80 -10.71 0.11 4.48
CA SER A 80 -10.75 -1.30 4.09
C SER A 80 -11.49 -2.18 5.10
N PHE A 81 -11.50 -1.80 6.38
CA PHE A 81 -12.05 -2.63 7.47
C PHE A 81 -13.14 -1.92 8.30
N GLY A 82 -13.45 -0.66 8.00
CA GLY A 82 -14.50 0.10 8.67
C GLY A 82 -14.28 0.18 10.18
N ARG A 83 -15.26 -0.31 10.96
CA ARG A 83 -15.22 -0.31 12.43
C ARG A 83 -14.04 -1.09 13.02
N ARG A 84 -13.49 -2.07 12.28
CA ARG A 84 -12.31 -2.85 12.70
C ARG A 84 -10.99 -2.20 12.28
N GLY A 85 -11.01 -1.06 11.58
CA GLY A 85 -9.82 -0.44 11.02
C GLY A 85 -8.69 -0.21 12.04
N GLN A 86 -9.00 0.30 13.23
CA GLN A 86 -7.97 0.49 14.25
C GLN A 86 -7.36 -0.84 14.71
N GLN A 87 -8.19 -1.85 14.97
CA GLN A 87 -7.72 -3.17 15.39
C GLN A 87 -6.82 -3.80 14.32
N GLU A 88 -7.25 -3.79 13.06
CA GLU A 88 -6.49 -4.37 11.94
C GLU A 88 -5.17 -3.61 11.70
N HIS A 89 -5.16 -2.31 11.98
CA HIS A 89 -3.96 -1.50 11.94
C HIS A 89 -2.98 -1.87 13.07
N ASP A 90 -3.47 -2.00 14.31
CA ASP A 90 -2.65 -2.40 15.46
C ASP A 90 -2.09 -3.83 15.27
N ASP A 91 -2.90 -4.74 14.73
CA ASP A 91 -2.51 -6.11 14.38
C ASP A 91 -1.44 -6.13 13.29
N TYR A 92 -1.56 -5.26 12.29
CA TYR A 92 -0.54 -5.06 11.26
C TYR A 92 0.78 -4.56 11.85
N VAL A 93 0.76 -3.51 12.67
CA VAL A 93 2.00 -2.95 13.29
C VAL A 93 2.67 -3.99 14.19
N THR A 94 1.89 -4.73 14.97
CA THR A 94 2.40 -5.82 15.82
C THR A 94 3.02 -6.93 14.98
N SER A 95 2.31 -7.37 13.93
CA SER A 95 2.80 -8.42 13.03
C SER A 95 4.06 -7.98 12.28
N LEU A 96 4.16 -6.71 11.88
CA LEU A 96 5.33 -6.13 11.23
C LEU A 96 6.56 -6.17 12.15
N ALA A 97 6.41 -5.73 13.40
CA ALA A 97 7.49 -5.79 14.39
C ALA A 97 7.95 -7.24 14.64
N ASN A 98 7.00 -8.17 14.72
CA ASN A 98 7.29 -9.59 14.93
C ASN A 98 8.08 -10.20 13.77
N VAL A 99 7.61 -10.07 12.53
CA VAL A 99 8.30 -10.69 11.37
C VAL A 99 9.71 -10.12 11.16
N GLN A 100 9.93 -8.85 11.51
CA GLN A 100 11.25 -8.22 11.45
C GLN A 100 12.15 -8.63 12.61
N SER A 101 11.62 -8.78 13.82
CA SER A 101 12.37 -9.29 14.99
C SER A 101 12.74 -10.76 14.83
N GLU A 102 11.89 -11.56 14.19
CA GLU A 102 12.23 -12.92 13.80
C GLU A 102 13.35 -12.94 12.74
N ALA A 103 13.33 -12.00 11.79
CA ALA A 103 14.39 -11.87 10.79
C ALA A 103 15.73 -11.49 11.43
N ASP A 104 15.74 -10.66 12.47
CA ASP A 104 16.91 -10.41 13.32
C ASP A 104 17.38 -11.69 14.00
N THR A 105 16.48 -12.36 14.73
CA THR A 105 16.79 -13.61 15.46
C THR A 105 17.38 -14.68 14.53
N ARG A 106 16.83 -14.85 13.32
CA ARG A 106 17.33 -15.81 12.32
C ARG A 106 18.72 -15.43 11.79
N GLN A 107 19.06 -14.16 11.74
CA GLN A 107 20.35 -13.68 11.23
C GLN A 107 21.43 -13.58 12.30
N GLY A 108 21.04 -13.45 13.57
CA GLY A 108 21.96 -13.35 14.70
C GLY A 108 22.96 -12.21 14.51
N SER A 109 24.25 -12.49 14.74
CA SER A 109 25.31 -11.48 14.65
C SER A 109 25.44 -10.81 13.27
N ALA A 110 24.99 -11.47 12.20
CA ALA A 110 25.01 -10.90 10.85
C ALA A 110 23.95 -9.80 10.66
N PHE A 111 22.93 -9.73 11.51
CA PHE A 111 21.86 -8.75 11.39
C PHE A 111 22.39 -7.32 11.47
N CYS A 112 23.16 -7.00 12.51
CA CYS A 112 23.70 -5.65 12.71
C CYS A 112 24.68 -5.26 11.62
N GLN A 113 25.53 -6.19 11.17
CA GLN A 113 26.48 -5.94 10.08
C GLN A 113 25.78 -5.49 8.78
N LYS A 114 24.59 -6.04 8.51
CA LYS A 114 23.81 -5.72 7.31
C LYS A 114 22.95 -4.46 7.48
N ASN A 115 22.33 -4.29 8.65
CA ASN A 115 21.25 -3.32 8.81
C ASN A 115 21.68 -1.99 9.43
N ILE A 116 22.78 -1.94 10.19
CA ILE A 116 23.15 -0.71 10.91
C ILE A 116 23.44 0.46 9.96
N GLY A 117 24.00 0.17 8.78
CA GLY A 117 24.28 1.15 7.73
C GLY A 117 23.03 1.74 7.08
N LEU A 118 21.84 1.18 7.32
CA LEU A 118 20.58 1.72 6.82
C LEU A 118 20.29 3.11 7.38
N PHE A 119 20.69 3.36 8.64
CA PHE A 119 20.60 4.69 9.25
C PHE A 119 21.42 5.72 8.49
N ASP A 120 22.66 5.40 8.14
CA ASP A 120 23.53 6.34 7.44
C ASP A 120 22.99 6.62 6.03
N GLN A 121 22.47 5.58 5.35
CA GLN A 121 21.83 5.72 4.04
C GLN A 121 20.60 6.63 4.06
N VAL A 122 19.67 6.43 5.01
CA VAL A 122 18.46 7.27 5.10
C VAL A 122 18.76 8.69 5.58
N MET A 123 19.80 8.86 6.40
CA MET A 123 20.25 10.18 6.86
C MET A 123 21.13 10.90 5.83
N ALA A 124 21.61 10.22 4.79
CA ALA A 124 22.36 10.85 3.69
C ALA A 124 21.46 11.41 2.57
N LEU A 125 20.14 11.21 2.63
CA LEU A 125 19.23 11.75 1.62
C LEU A 125 19.38 13.28 1.50
N PRO A 126 19.48 13.85 0.28
CA PRO A 126 19.56 15.29 0.12
C PRO A 126 18.30 16.00 0.69
N PRO A 127 18.42 17.24 1.17
CA PRO A 127 17.26 18.06 1.52
C PRO A 127 16.27 18.13 0.35
N GLY A 128 14.99 17.85 0.61
CA GLY A 128 13.96 17.80 -0.43
C GLY A 128 13.91 16.48 -1.24
N THR A 129 14.76 15.50 -0.94
CA THR A 129 14.63 14.14 -1.47
C THR A 129 13.62 13.34 -0.64
N ASP A 130 12.80 12.55 -1.32
CA ASP A 130 11.60 11.94 -0.75
C ASP A 130 11.91 10.62 -0.02
N LEU A 131 11.70 10.58 1.30
CA LEU A 131 11.73 9.36 2.12
C LEU A 131 10.84 8.23 1.53
N PRO A 132 9.63 8.51 1.01
CA PRO A 132 8.84 7.59 0.19
C PRO A 132 9.62 6.85 -0.89
N GLY A 133 10.40 7.57 -1.71
CA GLY A 133 11.18 6.96 -2.78
C GLY A 133 12.28 6.04 -2.23
N PHE A 134 12.92 6.44 -1.14
CA PHE A 134 13.89 5.57 -0.46
C PHE A 134 13.22 4.30 0.10
N ALA A 135 12.07 4.42 0.76
CA ALA A 135 11.36 3.29 1.35
C ALA A 135 10.83 2.32 0.28
N ALA A 136 10.26 2.84 -0.82
CA ALA A 136 9.72 2.02 -1.91
C ALA A 136 10.78 1.16 -2.62
N ASN A 137 12.05 1.59 -2.61
CA ASN A 137 13.16 0.87 -3.23
C ASN A 137 13.82 -0.15 -2.29
N ARG A 138 13.28 -0.37 -1.08
CA ARG A 138 13.78 -1.34 -0.10
C ARG A 138 13.08 -2.68 -0.21
N GLY A 139 13.35 -3.42 -1.28
CA GLY A 139 12.80 -4.77 -1.50
C GLY A 139 13.24 -5.81 -0.47
N ASP A 140 14.23 -5.48 0.37
CA ASP A 140 14.76 -6.30 1.46
C ASP A 140 13.99 -6.13 2.79
N ILE A 141 13.13 -5.12 2.92
CA ILE A 141 12.33 -4.91 4.12
C ILE A 141 11.11 -5.82 4.10
N VAL A 142 11.06 -6.73 5.07
CA VAL A 142 9.97 -7.69 5.22
C VAL A 142 8.69 -7.00 5.70
N GLN A 143 7.57 -7.37 5.07
CA GLN A 143 6.20 -6.95 5.42
C GLN A 143 5.39 -8.19 5.84
N PRO A 144 4.45 -8.07 6.79
CA PRO A 144 3.60 -9.19 7.22
C PRO A 144 2.49 -9.53 6.22
N ILE A 145 2.21 -8.63 5.28
CA ILE A 145 1.16 -8.77 4.26
C ILE A 145 1.69 -8.36 2.89
N THR A 146 1.10 -8.94 1.85
CA THR A 146 1.31 -8.48 0.47
C THR A 146 0.35 -7.34 0.18
N VAL A 147 0.89 -6.13 -0.02
CA VAL A 147 0.09 -4.95 -0.34
C VAL A 147 -0.17 -4.89 -1.84
N ILE A 148 -1.41 -5.16 -2.24
CA ILE A 148 -1.85 -5.06 -3.63
C ILE A 148 -2.32 -3.63 -3.91
N THR A 149 -1.77 -2.99 -4.95
CA THR A 149 -2.21 -1.66 -5.36
C THR A 149 -3.46 -1.73 -6.22
N CYS A 150 -4.38 -0.79 -6.05
CA CYS A 150 -5.57 -0.69 -6.90
C CYS A 150 -5.16 -0.35 -8.33
N THR A 151 -5.72 -1.07 -9.31
CA THR A 151 -5.70 -0.62 -10.70
C THR A 151 -6.56 0.64 -10.78
N GLU A 152 -5.95 1.82 -10.98
CA GLU A 152 -6.72 3.01 -11.27
C GLU A 152 -7.47 2.82 -12.60
N PRO A 153 -8.79 3.06 -12.66
CA PRO A 153 -9.47 3.11 -13.94
C PRO A 153 -8.90 4.28 -14.73
N VAL A 154 -8.30 4.00 -15.90
CA VAL A 154 -7.85 5.03 -16.84
C VAL A 154 -9.06 5.90 -17.17
N HIS A 155 -9.09 7.13 -16.65
CA HIS A 155 -10.08 8.12 -17.08
C HIS A 155 -9.72 8.54 -18.51
N VAL A 156 -10.25 7.79 -19.48
CA VAL A 156 -10.25 8.21 -20.88
C VAL A 156 -11.14 9.44 -20.96
N THR A 157 -10.53 10.62 -20.93
CA THR A 157 -11.25 11.86 -21.20
C THR A 157 -11.74 11.76 -22.63
N ARG A 158 -13.03 11.46 -22.79
CA ARG A 158 -13.67 11.44 -24.11
C ARG A 158 -13.71 12.88 -24.61
N THR A 159 -12.74 13.24 -25.44
CA THR A 159 -12.77 14.50 -26.19
C THR A 159 -14.06 14.50 -26.99
N ALA A 160 -15.02 15.34 -26.60
CA ALA A 160 -16.24 15.52 -27.35
C ALA A 160 -15.85 16.10 -28.72
N SER A 161 -15.80 15.26 -29.75
CA SER A 161 -15.64 15.71 -31.12
C SER A 161 -16.89 16.50 -31.48
N ALA A 162 -16.76 17.82 -31.59
CA ALA A 162 -17.85 18.70 -32.01
C ALA A 162 -18.26 18.32 -33.43
N ALA A 163 -19.50 17.86 -33.61
CA ALA A 163 -20.08 17.64 -34.93
C ALA A 163 -20.22 18.99 -35.66
N PRO A 164 -19.96 19.06 -36.98
CA PRO A 164 -20.08 20.30 -37.74
C PRO A 164 -21.55 20.68 -37.87
N ALA A 165 -21.87 21.95 -37.62
CA ALA A 165 -23.18 22.51 -37.86
C ALA A 165 -23.45 22.59 -39.37
N VAL A 166 -24.42 21.81 -39.87
CA VAL A 166 -24.93 21.91 -41.23
C VAL A 166 -25.80 23.18 -41.33
N SER A 167 -25.33 24.18 -42.08
CA SER A 167 -26.10 25.38 -42.39
C SER A 167 -26.94 25.15 -43.65
N HIS A 168 -28.25 24.90 -43.48
CA HIS A 168 -29.21 24.98 -44.58
C HIS A 168 -29.54 26.45 -44.85
N ARG A 169 -29.11 26.99 -46.00
CA ARG A 169 -29.63 28.25 -46.56
C ARG A 169 -30.65 27.92 -47.65
N HIS A 170 -31.91 28.28 -47.41
CA HIS A 170 -32.92 28.47 -48.43
C HIS A 170 -32.91 29.92 -48.89
N ARG A 171 -32.53 30.16 -50.15
CA ARG A 171 -33.19 31.09 -51.09
C ARG A 171 -32.49 31.05 -52.45
#